data_AF-A0A836KM75-F1
#
_entry.id   AF-A0A836KM75-F1
#
_cell.length_a   1.000
_cell.length_b   1.000
_cell.length_c   1.000
_cell.angle_alpha   90.00
_cell.angle_beta   90.00
_cell.angle_gamma   90.00
#
_symmetry.space_group_name_H-M   'P 1'
#
loop_
_entity.id
_entity.type
_entity.pdbx_description
1 polymer ?
#
loop_
_entity_poly.entity_id
_entity_poly.type
_entity_poly.pdbx_seq_one_letter_code
_entity_poly.pdbx_strand_id
1 'polypeptide(L)'
;MLADVTDSYGRPPPERGARGDGGAKHHKKHHRTKLKRVDESEQDAWLDRARQGLHCSLFCGGTKCRLESWEAMKEEEQRAAAIEGLQSNWVGEDVIASQRPSTSLFLKYPIIAQFHAKHITGVLNLQEKGEHANCGPDGIYESSGYSYNGAEDLMPHGISYYEFPWPDMTTPQQDIVLRSVQVMDYHIKQKGRVLVHCHAGLGRTGLMIACYYVYSQHIPSHEAIALVRKCRPGAIQTKRQAQFIADFEKHLWRLSQAFRVEISDALIDLNLFIQRQRLVLHGEQAELYKSVPLFLHTILCRVLNLTKGNPEAARRALQSLGPSAAPAEKTLSACRIAINRRRFRVQSVRDVSILSFLVCDWFRSTSSPALTEENCDQIVESKRKFFSNREGLPLEIRQILSKPVRHTLGMVISAFFTISRQVSVDLRNYAFRCLVDSFNHAFDPIKVRHSPLERQLIYEFFLEWGKSVEEMYFNYDAVPSAHRTIKRIALASSVVLEATKTTDPPRRKPLVARVLPVLSAATEMPRVPPKRRGSRISPRACSTPGRASRGYNVHPPVQVDSKSKTRRWRQPLLDHRLYTEGFHARSQQKSAPSSPANAAAWR
;
A
#
# COMPACT_ATOMS: atom_id res chain seq x y z
N MET A 1 -3.17 -1.89 -57.38
CA MET A 1 -4.21 -2.93 -57.26
C MET A 1 -4.56 -3.09 -55.80
N LEU A 2 -5.83 -3.36 -55.52
CA LEU A 2 -6.50 -3.44 -54.21
C LEU A 2 -7.02 -2.11 -53.66
N ALA A 3 -8.06 -1.63 -54.36
CA ALA A 3 -9.27 -1.17 -53.68
C ALA A 3 -10.04 -2.38 -53.10
N ASP A 4 -10.97 -2.10 -52.20
CA ASP A 4 -11.92 -3.01 -51.53
C ASP A 4 -11.43 -3.77 -50.29
N VAL A 5 -11.60 -3.14 -49.12
CA VAL A 5 -12.39 -3.72 -48.03
C VAL A 5 -13.08 -2.57 -47.29
N THR A 6 -14.41 -2.52 -47.42
CA THR A 6 -15.30 -1.55 -46.81
C THR A 6 -15.41 -1.73 -45.30
N ASP A 7 -15.50 -0.57 -44.65
CA ASP A 7 -15.77 -0.28 -43.25
C ASP A 7 -17.04 -0.95 -42.73
N SER A 8 -16.97 -1.57 -41.55
CA SER A 8 -18.15 -2.07 -40.83
C SER A 8 -17.98 -1.87 -39.32
N TYR A 9 -17.72 -0.64 -38.88
CA TYR A 9 -17.91 -0.22 -37.49
C TYR A 9 -19.23 0.53 -37.35
N GLY A 10 -20.27 -0.14 -36.85
CA GLY A 10 -21.54 0.54 -36.60
C GLY A 10 -22.80 -0.31 -36.39
N ARG A 11 -22.72 -1.52 -35.82
CA ARG A 11 -23.94 -2.24 -35.39
C ARG A 11 -23.89 -2.63 -33.91
N PRO A 12 -24.80 -2.10 -33.07
CA PRO A 12 -25.05 -2.66 -31.75
C PRO A 12 -25.83 -3.99 -31.83
N PRO A 13 -25.80 -4.83 -30.79
CA PRO A 13 -26.64 -6.03 -30.70
C PRO A 13 -28.13 -5.65 -30.68
N PRO A 14 -29.03 -6.48 -31.24
CA PRO A 14 -30.44 -6.12 -31.34
C PRO A 14 -31.17 -6.24 -29.99
N GLU A 15 -32.17 -5.37 -29.84
CA GLU A 15 -33.27 -5.34 -28.85
C GLU A 15 -33.00 -4.73 -27.47
N ARG A 16 -33.13 -3.40 -27.38
CA ARG A 16 -33.70 -2.72 -26.20
C ARG A 16 -34.68 -1.63 -26.65
N GLY A 17 -35.88 -2.07 -27.06
CA GLY A 17 -37.02 -1.17 -27.26
C GLY A 17 -37.58 -0.72 -25.90
N ALA A 18 -37.71 0.59 -25.71
CA ALA A 18 -38.33 1.20 -24.56
C ALA A 18 -39.78 0.66 -24.38
N ARG A 19 -40.11 0.16 -23.19
CA ARG A 19 -41.49 -0.19 -22.86
C ARG A 19 -42.25 1.04 -22.39
N GLY A 20 -43.34 1.31 -23.09
CA GLY A 20 -44.34 2.32 -22.78
C GLY A 20 -45.30 1.92 -21.67
N ASP A 21 -46.13 2.92 -21.37
CA ASP A 21 -47.07 3.09 -20.27
C ASP A 21 -48.25 2.09 -20.27
N GLY A 22 -48.79 1.78 -19.09
CA GLY A 22 -50.09 1.11 -18.97
C GLY A 22 -50.38 0.34 -17.68
N GLY A 23 -51.41 0.78 -16.94
CA GLY A 23 -52.42 -0.15 -16.40
C GLY A 23 -52.57 -0.26 -14.87
N ALA A 24 -53.73 0.16 -14.37
CA ALA A 24 -54.11 0.27 -12.96
C ALA A 24 -54.82 -0.97 -12.34
N LYS A 25 -54.79 -1.01 -10.98
CA LYS A 25 -55.75 -1.61 -9.99
C LYS A 25 -55.75 -3.11 -9.69
N HIS A 26 -55.54 -3.49 -8.41
CA HIS A 26 -56.64 -3.82 -7.46
C HIS A 26 -56.14 -4.19 -6.04
N HIS A 27 -56.84 -3.68 -5.01
CA HIS A 27 -56.70 -4.03 -3.59
C HIS A 27 -57.54 -5.27 -3.22
N LYS A 28 -57.03 -6.13 -2.32
CA LYS A 28 -57.83 -6.89 -1.33
C LYS A 28 -57.03 -7.04 -0.01
N LYS A 29 -57.70 -6.75 1.11
CA LYS A 29 -57.23 -6.88 2.51
C LYS A 29 -57.35 -8.34 2.97
N HIS A 30 -56.47 -8.82 3.85
CA HIS A 30 -56.85 -9.65 5.02
C HIS A 30 -55.74 -9.77 6.09
N HIS A 31 -56.24 -9.74 7.33
CA HIS A 31 -55.75 -10.25 8.62
C HIS A 31 -54.47 -9.73 9.31
N ARG A 32 -54.71 -9.16 10.51
CA ARG A 32 -53.77 -8.94 11.61
C ARG A 32 -53.49 -10.28 12.32
N THR A 33 -52.22 -10.66 12.37
CA THR A 33 -51.69 -11.64 13.33
C THR A 33 -50.36 -11.10 13.88
N LYS A 34 -50.20 -11.18 15.21
CA LYS A 34 -49.08 -10.61 15.98
C LYS A 34 -47.73 -11.13 15.45
N LEU A 35 -46.82 -10.23 15.08
CA LEU A 35 -45.47 -10.56 14.62
C LEU A 35 -44.45 -10.47 15.77
N LYS A 36 -43.71 -11.56 15.97
CA LYS A 36 -42.46 -11.64 16.73
C LYS A 36 -41.40 -10.72 16.08
N ARG A 37 -40.44 -10.23 16.87
CA ARG A 37 -39.25 -9.53 16.34
C ARG A 37 -38.60 -10.38 15.25
N VAL A 38 -38.58 -9.84 14.04
CA VAL A 38 -37.88 -10.40 12.88
C VAL A 38 -36.47 -9.83 12.88
N ASP A 39 -35.49 -10.66 12.56
CA ASP A 39 -34.10 -10.26 12.31
C ASP A 39 -34.08 -9.29 11.11
N GLU A 40 -33.66 -8.05 11.34
CA GLU A 40 -33.78 -6.91 10.41
C GLU A 40 -32.73 -6.95 9.28
N SER A 41 -31.86 -7.96 9.22
CA SER A 41 -30.76 -8.03 8.25
C SER A 41 -31.17 -8.35 6.80
N GLU A 42 -32.40 -8.83 6.54
CA GLU A 42 -32.87 -9.15 5.18
C GLU A 42 -34.02 -8.26 4.65
N GLN A 43 -34.66 -7.45 5.49
CA GLN A 43 -35.85 -6.65 5.09
C GLN A 43 -35.53 -5.25 4.52
N ASP A 44 -34.28 -4.78 4.63
CA ASP A 44 -33.94 -3.37 4.34
C ASP A 44 -33.66 -3.04 2.85
N ALA A 45 -33.37 -4.04 2.00
CA ALA A 45 -32.91 -3.77 0.63
C ALA A 45 -33.99 -3.16 -0.29
N TRP A 46 -35.28 -3.42 -0.04
CA TRP A 46 -36.38 -2.85 -0.82
C TRP A 46 -36.73 -1.43 -0.38
N LEU A 47 -36.79 -1.18 0.94
CA LEU A 47 -37.04 0.15 1.49
C LEU A 47 -35.92 1.13 1.14
N ASP A 48 -34.66 0.67 1.18
CA ASP A 48 -33.54 1.51 0.78
C ASP A 48 -33.52 1.78 -0.72
N ARG A 49 -33.89 0.81 -1.57
CA ARG A 49 -34.08 1.05 -3.02
C ARG A 49 -35.24 2.00 -3.31
N ALA A 50 -36.36 1.90 -2.59
CA ALA A 50 -37.49 2.82 -2.72
C ALA A 50 -37.13 4.24 -2.26
N ARG A 51 -36.39 4.38 -1.14
CA ARG A 51 -35.84 5.65 -0.66
C ARG A 51 -34.83 6.24 -1.66
N GLN A 52 -33.98 5.42 -2.26
CA GLN A 52 -33.08 5.84 -3.33
C GLN A 52 -33.83 6.29 -4.57
N GLY A 53 -34.91 5.60 -4.97
CA GLY A 53 -35.77 6.01 -6.09
C GLY A 53 -36.39 7.40 -5.88
N LEU A 54 -36.89 7.67 -4.66
CA LEU A 54 -37.35 9.00 -4.26
C LEU A 54 -36.19 10.02 -4.25
N HIS A 55 -35.01 9.63 -3.76
CA HIS A 55 -33.84 10.48 -3.73
C HIS A 55 -33.36 10.88 -5.14
N CYS A 56 -33.39 9.94 -6.09
CA CYS A 56 -33.06 10.19 -7.50
C CYS A 56 -33.98 11.27 -8.09
N SER A 57 -35.29 11.11 -7.92
CA SER A 57 -36.27 12.03 -8.49
C SER A 57 -36.28 13.39 -7.81
N LEU A 58 -36.16 13.43 -6.47
CA LEU A 58 -36.32 14.67 -5.70
C LEU A 58 -35.02 15.49 -5.58
N PHE A 59 -33.86 14.85 -5.51
CA PHE A 59 -32.60 15.54 -5.23
C PHE A 59 -31.60 15.49 -6.39
N CYS A 60 -31.63 14.43 -7.21
CA CYS A 60 -30.69 14.30 -8.33
C CYS A 60 -31.27 14.85 -9.64
N GLY A 61 -32.59 14.74 -9.84
CA GLY A 61 -33.30 15.15 -11.07
C GLY A 61 -33.72 13.97 -11.97
N GLY A 62 -33.69 12.74 -11.45
CA GLY A 62 -34.12 11.52 -12.15
C GLY A 62 -33.36 11.31 -13.46
N THR A 63 -34.09 11.11 -14.56
CA THR A 63 -33.51 10.91 -15.90
C THR A 63 -32.69 12.10 -16.39
N LYS A 64 -32.94 13.30 -15.86
CA LYS A 64 -32.15 14.52 -16.09
C LYS A 64 -31.17 14.80 -14.94
N CYS A 65 -30.62 13.74 -14.35
CA CYS A 65 -29.71 13.84 -13.21
C CYS A 65 -28.60 14.84 -13.50
N ARG A 66 -28.51 15.90 -12.68
CA ARG A 66 -27.51 16.97 -12.86
C ARG A 66 -26.08 16.49 -12.62
N LEU A 67 -25.93 15.39 -11.88
CA LEU A 67 -24.64 14.79 -11.52
C LEU A 67 -24.14 13.79 -12.57
N GLU A 68 -24.98 13.44 -13.56
CA GLU A 68 -24.62 12.55 -14.68
C GLU A 68 -24.69 13.21 -16.04
N SER A 69 -25.43 14.31 -16.18
CA SER A 69 -25.55 15.04 -17.44
C SER A 69 -24.33 15.92 -17.69
N TRP A 70 -23.56 15.56 -18.71
CA TRP A 70 -22.45 16.37 -19.22
C TRP A 70 -22.93 17.76 -19.67
N GLU A 71 -24.08 17.83 -20.34
CA GLU A 71 -24.66 19.07 -20.89
C GLU A 71 -25.15 20.01 -19.80
N ALA A 72 -25.42 19.51 -18.59
CA ALA A 72 -25.80 20.32 -17.44
C ALA A 72 -24.58 20.99 -16.76
N MET A 73 -23.35 20.59 -17.10
CA MET A 73 -22.14 21.20 -16.56
C MET A 73 -21.89 22.59 -17.15
N LYS A 74 -21.25 23.47 -16.37
CA LYS A 74 -20.80 24.77 -16.88
C LYS A 74 -19.67 24.56 -17.90
N GLU A 75 -19.59 25.41 -18.93
CA GLU A 75 -18.55 25.31 -19.97
C GLU A 75 -17.12 25.32 -19.41
N GLU A 76 -16.87 26.08 -18.34
CA GLU A 76 -15.57 26.08 -17.65
C GLU A 76 -15.26 24.71 -17.03
N GLU A 77 -16.25 24.07 -16.41
CA GLU A 77 -16.10 22.74 -15.81
C GLU A 77 -15.93 21.66 -16.87
N GLN A 78 -16.61 21.78 -18.02
CA GLN A 78 -16.43 20.90 -19.17
C GLN A 78 -15.01 21.02 -19.75
N ARG A 79 -14.49 22.24 -19.93
CA ARG A 79 -13.11 22.46 -20.41
C ARG A 79 -12.06 21.96 -19.42
N ALA A 80 -12.35 22.02 -18.13
CA ALA A 80 -11.47 21.52 -17.07
C ALA A 80 -11.60 20.00 -16.84
N ALA A 81 -12.55 19.32 -17.50
CA ALA A 81 -12.80 17.90 -17.28
C ALA A 81 -11.61 17.05 -17.73
N ALA A 82 -11.27 16.04 -16.93
CA ALA A 82 -10.20 15.11 -17.28
C ALA A 82 -10.59 14.20 -18.44
N ILE A 83 -11.87 13.86 -18.56
CA ILE A 83 -12.47 13.07 -19.63
C ILE A 83 -13.67 13.85 -20.16
N GLU A 84 -13.62 14.17 -21.45
CA GLU A 84 -14.76 14.77 -22.14
C GLU A 84 -15.93 13.79 -22.14
N GLY A 85 -17.11 14.28 -21.76
CA GLY A 85 -18.31 13.46 -21.53
C GLY A 85 -18.49 13.00 -20.08
N LEU A 86 -17.53 13.23 -19.18
CA LEU A 86 -17.66 12.89 -17.76
C LEU A 86 -17.29 14.08 -16.87
N GLN A 87 -18.12 14.39 -15.88
CA GLN A 87 -17.73 15.29 -14.80
C GLN A 87 -16.58 14.68 -14.01
N SER A 88 -15.35 15.03 -14.36
CA SER A 88 -14.13 14.35 -13.89
C SER A 88 -12.96 15.32 -13.71
N ASN A 89 -12.09 15.10 -12.72
CA ASN A 89 -10.90 15.92 -12.52
C ASN A 89 -9.69 15.03 -12.20
N TRP A 90 -8.52 15.47 -12.67
CA TRP A 90 -7.24 14.94 -12.20
C TRP A 90 -7.05 15.28 -10.73
N VAL A 91 -6.75 14.27 -9.93
CA VAL A 91 -6.17 14.43 -8.60
C VAL A 91 -4.72 13.99 -8.70
N GLY A 92 -3.80 14.93 -8.52
CA GLY A 92 -2.38 14.73 -8.84
C GLY A 92 -2.15 14.39 -10.32
N GLU A 93 -1.17 13.54 -10.61
CA GLU A 93 -0.76 13.21 -11.99
C GLU A 93 -1.31 11.86 -12.51
N ASP A 94 -1.82 11.00 -11.61
CA ASP A 94 -2.02 9.57 -11.89
C ASP A 94 -3.45 9.06 -11.61
N VAL A 95 -4.32 9.88 -11.02
CA VAL A 95 -5.66 9.47 -10.58
C VAL A 95 -6.72 10.43 -11.09
N ILE A 96 -7.80 9.91 -11.66
CA ILE A 96 -8.98 10.70 -12.03
C ILE A 96 -10.12 10.40 -11.05
N ALA A 97 -10.68 11.45 -10.44
CA ALA A 97 -11.96 11.40 -9.76
C ALA A 97 -13.07 11.67 -10.78
N SER A 98 -14.05 10.77 -10.92
CA SER A 98 -15.09 10.88 -11.95
C SER A 98 -16.48 10.57 -11.41
N GLN A 99 -17.50 11.17 -12.03
CA GLN A 99 -18.85 10.59 -12.05
C GLN A 99 -18.82 9.18 -12.67
N ARG A 100 -19.89 8.42 -12.47
CA ARG A 100 -20.05 7.13 -13.16
C ARG A 100 -20.14 7.32 -14.68
N PRO A 101 -19.51 6.44 -15.47
CA PRO A 101 -19.81 6.29 -16.89
C PRO A 101 -21.23 5.78 -17.13
N SER A 102 -21.73 5.94 -18.36
CA SER A 102 -22.99 5.33 -18.80
C SER A 102 -22.89 4.94 -20.27
N THR A 103 -23.76 4.03 -20.72
CA THR A 103 -23.76 3.56 -22.12
C THR A 103 -24.00 4.72 -23.10
N SER A 104 -24.94 5.62 -22.80
CA SER A 104 -25.15 6.82 -23.64
C SER A 104 -23.89 7.68 -23.75
N LEU A 105 -23.11 7.79 -22.68
CA LEU A 105 -21.85 8.54 -22.70
C LEU A 105 -20.76 7.83 -23.53
N PHE A 106 -20.66 6.50 -23.47
CA PHE A 106 -19.76 5.72 -24.34
C PHE A 106 -20.11 5.84 -25.82
N LEU A 107 -21.40 5.96 -26.15
CA LEU A 107 -21.85 6.16 -27.54
C LEU A 107 -21.60 7.59 -28.04
N LYS A 108 -21.79 8.58 -27.17
CA LYS A 108 -21.70 10.00 -27.55
C LYS A 108 -20.27 10.54 -27.58
N TYR A 109 -19.41 10.06 -26.69
CA TYR A 109 -18.04 10.55 -26.54
C TYR A 109 -17.05 9.39 -26.73
N PRO A 110 -15.86 9.63 -27.31
CA PRO A 110 -14.87 8.57 -27.54
C PRO A 110 -14.11 8.22 -26.25
N ILE A 111 -14.82 7.78 -25.20
CA ILE A 111 -14.30 7.58 -23.84
C ILE A 111 -13.14 6.57 -23.83
N ILE A 112 -13.28 5.45 -24.55
CA ILE A 112 -12.22 4.42 -24.63
C ILE A 112 -10.94 4.99 -25.26
N ALA A 113 -11.07 5.74 -26.36
CA ALA A 113 -9.92 6.38 -27.00
C ALA A 113 -9.26 7.41 -26.07
N GLN A 114 -10.06 8.18 -25.32
CA GLN A 114 -9.55 9.09 -24.30
C GLN A 114 -8.83 8.36 -23.16
N PHE A 115 -9.32 7.20 -22.73
CA PHE A 115 -8.68 6.39 -21.70
C PHE A 115 -7.30 5.91 -22.17
N HIS A 116 -7.19 5.40 -23.40
CA HIS A 116 -5.91 5.05 -24.00
C HIS A 116 -4.95 6.25 -24.11
N ALA A 117 -5.43 7.37 -24.65
CA ALA A 117 -4.62 8.58 -24.80
C ALA A 117 -4.10 9.12 -23.46
N LYS A 118 -4.84 8.87 -22.37
CA LYS A 118 -4.48 9.26 -21.00
C LYS A 118 -3.85 8.13 -20.20
N HIS A 119 -3.52 7.00 -20.82
CA HIS A 119 -2.92 5.82 -20.18
C HIS A 119 -3.70 5.30 -18.97
N ILE A 120 -5.03 5.39 -19.01
CA ILE A 120 -5.89 4.80 -17.98
C ILE A 120 -5.93 3.30 -18.22
N THR A 121 -5.48 2.56 -17.21
CA THR A 121 -5.35 1.08 -17.29
C THR A 121 -6.23 0.37 -16.28
N GLY A 122 -6.81 1.11 -15.31
CA GLY A 122 -7.69 0.58 -14.29
C GLY A 122 -8.85 1.54 -13.98
N VAL A 123 -10.06 1.01 -13.91
CA VAL A 123 -11.27 1.71 -13.48
C VAL A 123 -11.82 1.05 -12.23
N LEU A 124 -12.00 1.83 -11.17
CA LEU A 124 -12.54 1.38 -9.89
C LEU A 124 -13.96 1.93 -9.72
N ASN A 125 -14.93 1.03 -9.67
CA ASN A 125 -16.32 1.31 -9.35
C ASN A 125 -16.58 1.06 -7.84
N LEU A 126 -17.01 2.11 -7.14
CA LEU A 126 -17.28 2.07 -5.70
C LEU A 126 -18.78 1.90 -5.38
N GLN A 127 -19.62 1.71 -6.40
CA GLN A 127 -21.08 1.65 -6.32
C GLN A 127 -21.60 0.27 -5.94
N GLU A 128 -22.62 0.22 -5.09
CA GLU A 128 -23.42 -0.99 -4.91
C GLU A 128 -24.32 -1.22 -6.13
N LYS A 129 -24.58 -2.50 -6.45
CA LYS A 129 -25.47 -2.82 -7.57
C LYS A 129 -26.88 -2.32 -7.30
N GLY A 130 -27.47 -1.68 -8.31
CA GLY A 130 -28.83 -1.12 -8.21
C GLY A 130 -28.91 0.26 -7.57
N GLU A 131 -27.79 0.86 -7.14
CA GLU A 131 -27.82 2.21 -6.55
C GLU A 131 -28.06 3.30 -7.61
N HIS A 132 -28.90 4.28 -7.27
CA HIS A 132 -29.25 5.37 -8.21
C HIS A 132 -29.88 4.87 -9.53
N ALA A 133 -30.81 3.90 -9.43
CA ALA A 133 -31.45 3.24 -10.58
C ALA A 133 -32.22 4.17 -11.53
N ASN A 134 -32.69 5.30 -11.00
CA ASN A 134 -33.49 6.26 -11.76
C ASN A 134 -32.69 7.51 -12.16
N CYS A 135 -31.38 7.55 -11.88
CA CYS A 135 -30.52 8.68 -12.27
C CYS A 135 -29.97 8.49 -13.69
N GLY A 136 -29.98 9.57 -14.46
CA GLY A 136 -29.42 9.62 -15.80
C GLY A 136 -30.33 8.99 -16.86
N PRO A 137 -30.01 9.19 -18.15
CA PRO A 137 -30.86 8.72 -19.25
C PRO A 137 -30.89 7.20 -19.38
N ASP A 138 -29.82 6.51 -18.97
CA ASP A 138 -29.68 5.05 -19.10
C ASP A 138 -30.27 4.27 -17.90
N GLY A 139 -30.39 4.91 -16.73
CA GLY A 139 -30.73 4.24 -15.47
C GLY A 139 -29.72 3.15 -15.11
N ILE A 140 -30.20 1.96 -14.79
CA ILE A 140 -29.38 0.77 -14.49
C ILE A 140 -29.83 -0.42 -15.33
N TYR A 141 -28.88 -1.17 -15.85
CA TYR A 141 -29.14 -2.45 -16.49
C TYR A 141 -29.26 -3.58 -15.47
N GLU A 142 -30.27 -4.42 -15.65
CA GLU A 142 -30.46 -5.62 -14.83
C GLU A 142 -29.25 -6.58 -14.93
N SER A 143 -28.62 -6.67 -16.10
CA SER A 143 -27.48 -7.55 -16.34
C SER A 143 -26.23 -7.19 -15.54
N SER A 144 -25.93 -5.89 -15.39
CA SER A 144 -24.72 -5.43 -14.68
C SER A 144 -25.01 -4.90 -13.27
N GLY A 145 -26.21 -4.36 -13.03
CA GLY A 145 -26.55 -3.60 -11.84
C GLY A 145 -26.00 -2.17 -11.85
N TYR A 146 -25.48 -1.69 -12.99
CA TYR A 146 -24.90 -0.35 -13.18
C TYR A 146 -25.42 0.35 -14.46
N SER A 147 -25.05 1.61 -14.64
CA SER A 147 -25.36 2.45 -15.83
C SER A 147 -24.59 2.07 -17.11
N TYR A 148 -23.66 1.13 -16.99
CA TYR A 148 -22.84 0.55 -18.06
C TYR A 148 -22.40 -0.87 -17.66
N ASN A 149 -21.75 -1.60 -18.56
CA ASN A 149 -21.16 -2.91 -18.25
C ASN A 149 -19.64 -2.82 -18.33
N GLY A 150 -18.99 -2.45 -17.22
CA GLY A 150 -17.53 -2.25 -17.21
C GLY A 150 -16.72 -3.47 -17.67
N ALA A 151 -17.22 -4.71 -17.49
CA ALA A 151 -16.54 -5.90 -17.98
C ALA A 151 -16.58 -5.99 -19.51
N GLU A 152 -17.72 -5.69 -20.14
CA GLU A 152 -17.88 -5.74 -21.59
C GLU A 152 -17.35 -4.48 -22.29
N ASP A 153 -17.54 -3.32 -21.67
CA ASP A 153 -17.22 -2.02 -22.26
C ASP A 153 -15.73 -1.65 -22.13
N LEU A 154 -15.01 -2.15 -21.11
CA LEU A 154 -13.62 -1.74 -20.82
C LEU A 154 -12.59 -2.85 -21.04
N MET A 155 -12.86 -4.06 -20.56
CA MET A 155 -11.85 -5.13 -20.53
C MET A 155 -11.39 -5.63 -21.91
N PRO A 156 -12.25 -5.71 -22.95
CA PRO A 156 -11.81 -6.04 -24.32
C PRO A 156 -10.79 -5.03 -24.88
N HIS A 157 -10.80 -3.81 -24.36
CA HIS A 157 -9.85 -2.76 -24.71
C HIS A 157 -8.61 -2.74 -23.80
N GLY A 158 -8.38 -3.78 -22.99
CA GLY A 158 -7.21 -3.88 -22.13
C GLY A 158 -7.25 -2.94 -20.91
N ILE A 159 -8.43 -2.45 -20.55
CA ILE A 159 -8.64 -1.58 -19.39
C ILE A 159 -9.27 -2.43 -18.28
N SER A 160 -8.53 -2.65 -17.20
CA SER A 160 -9.03 -3.45 -16.07
C SER A 160 -10.17 -2.75 -15.36
N TYR A 161 -11.19 -3.50 -14.96
CA TYR A 161 -12.34 -2.99 -14.23
C TYR A 161 -12.47 -3.71 -12.89
N TYR A 162 -12.72 -2.94 -11.82
CA TYR A 162 -12.78 -3.45 -10.45
C TYR A 162 -14.00 -2.91 -9.71
N GLU A 163 -14.72 -3.79 -9.03
CA GLU A 163 -15.84 -3.46 -8.16
C GLU A 163 -15.40 -3.51 -6.70
N PHE A 164 -15.45 -2.37 -6.00
CA PHE A 164 -15.22 -2.23 -4.56
C PHE A 164 -16.40 -1.52 -3.88
N PRO A 165 -17.57 -2.16 -3.83
CA PRO A 165 -18.82 -1.52 -3.41
C PRO A 165 -18.89 -1.26 -1.90
N TRP A 166 -19.49 -0.13 -1.50
CA TRP A 166 -20.07 0.06 -0.16
C TRP A 166 -21.19 1.11 -0.19
N PRO A 167 -22.08 1.12 0.83
CA PRO A 167 -23.27 1.96 0.80
C PRO A 167 -23.01 3.45 0.61
N ASP A 168 -23.84 4.09 -0.20
CA ASP A 168 -23.67 5.50 -0.53
C ASP A 168 -23.71 6.40 0.71
N MET A 169 -22.94 7.49 0.69
CA MET A 169 -22.78 8.44 1.80
C MET A 169 -22.21 7.85 3.11
N THR A 170 -21.83 6.56 3.14
CA THR A 170 -21.22 5.91 4.31
C THR A 170 -19.69 5.78 4.19
N THR A 171 -19.08 5.05 5.13
CA THR A 171 -17.63 4.75 5.17
C THR A 171 -17.40 3.24 5.05
N PRO A 172 -16.41 2.80 4.27
CA PRO A 172 -16.12 1.37 4.05
C PRO A 172 -15.44 0.71 5.26
N GLN A 173 -15.16 -0.59 5.15
CA GLN A 173 -14.20 -1.26 6.04
C GLN A 173 -12.75 -0.98 5.61
N GLN A 174 -11.83 -1.04 6.57
CA GLN A 174 -10.41 -0.72 6.37
C GLN A 174 -9.73 -1.65 5.34
N ASP A 175 -10.11 -2.92 5.32
CA ASP A 175 -9.58 -3.95 4.43
C ASP A 175 -10.02 -3.76 2.97
N ILE A 176 -11.24 -3.29 2.72
CA ILE A 176 -11.73 -2.93 1.38
C ILE A 176 -10.86 -1.80 0.82
N VAL A 177 -10.63 -0.75 1.62
CA VAL A 177 -9.81 0.38 1.21
C VAL A 177 -8.36 -0.04 1.00
N LEU A 178 -7.78 -0.82 1.92
CA LEU A 178 -6.40 -1.30 1.79
C LEU A 178 -6.20 -2.09 0.48
N ARG A 179 -7.12 -2.99 0.14
CA ARG A 179 -7.07 -3.75 -1.12
C ARG A 179 -7.26 -2.84 -2.35
N SER A 180 -8.18 -1.88 -2.26
CA SER A 180 -8.46 -0.95 -3.35
C SER A 180 -7.24 -0.08 -3.67
N VAL A 181 -6.60 0.51 -2.65
CA VAL A 181 -5.41 1.35 -2.86
C VAL A 181 -4.19 0.56 -3.34
N GLN A 182 -4.08 -0.73 -2.99
CA GLN A 182 -3.06 -1.64 -3.52
C GLN A 182 -3.26 -1.93 -5.01
N VAL A 183 -4.52 -2.06 -5.47
CA VAL A 183 -4.83 -2.16 -6.91
C VAL A 183 -4.48 -0.86 -7.62
N MET A 184 -4.84 0.29 -7.06
CA MET A 184 -4.46 1.60 -7.63
C MET A 184 -2.94 1.74 -7.74
N ASP A 185 -2.21 1.45 -6.67
CA ASP A 185 -0.75 1.55 -6.64
C ASP A 185 -0.08 0.57 -7.60
N TYR A 186 -0.66 -0.63 -7.82
CA TYR A 186 -0.18 -1.57 -8.83
C TYR A 186 -0.21 -0.96 -10.23
N HIS A 187 -1.36 -0.43 -10.67
CA HIS A 187 -1.49 0.20 -11.99
C HIS A 187 -0.51 1.37 -12.16
N ILE A 188 -0.37 2.20 -11.14
CA ILE A 188 0.46 3.41 -11.19
C ILE A 188 1.96 3.06 -11.20
N LYS A 189 2.39 2.05 -10.42
CA LYS A 189 3.77 1.53 -10.49
C LYS A 189 4.10 0.94 -11.87
N GLN A 190 3.11 0.36 -12.56
CA GLN A 190 3.23 -0.11 -13.94
C GLN A 190 3.11 1.01 -14.99
N LYS A 191 3.29 2.28 -14.60
CA LYS A 191 3.23 3.47 -15.47
C LYS A 191 1.85 3.72 -16.11
N GLY A 192 0.80 3.08 -15.61
CA GLY A 192 -0.58 3.39 -15.95
C GLY A 192 -1.17 4.45 -15.02
N ARG A 193 -2.42 4.82 -15.30
CA ARG A 193 -3.25 5.70 -14.47
C ARG A 193 -4.57 5.01 -14.14
N VAL A 194 -5.26 5.50 -13.12
CA VAL A 194 -6.54 4.93 -12.69
C VAL A 194 -7.64 5.98 -12.65
N LEU A 195 -8.86 5.55 -12.99
CA LEU A 195 -10.07 6.32 -12.79
C LEU A 195 -10.87 5.69 -11.65
N VAL A 196 -11.31 6.51 -10.71
CA VAL A 196 -12.13 6.08 -9.57
C VAL A 196 -13.46 6.81 -9.65
N HIS A 197 -14.55 6.06 -9.55
CA HIS A 197 -15.89 6.64 -9.57
C HIS A 197 -16.82 6.03 -8.52
N CYS A 198 -17.79 6.83 -8.10
CA CYS A 198 -19.03 6.38 -7.47
C CYS A 198 -20.17 6.91 -8.35
N HIS A 199 -21.29 7.38 -7.80
CA HIS A 199 -22.29 8.10 -8.59
C HIS A 199 -21.76 9.45 -9.13
N ALA A 200 -21.58 10.45 -8.26
CA ALA A 200 -21.16 11.81 -8.67
C ALA A 200 -19.63 12.07 -8.63
N GLY A 201 -18.84 11.09 -8.18
CA GLY A 201 -17.39 11.26 -8.07
C GLY A 201 -16.91 12.19 -6.94
N LEU A 202 -17.68 12.33 -5.85
CA LEU A 202 -17.39 13.28 -4.75
C LEU A 202 -17.05 12.59 -3.42
N GLY A 203 -18.02 11.96 -2.75
CA GLY A 203 -17.85 11.40 -1.41
C GLY A 203 -16.94 10.18 -1.37
N ARG A 204 -17.44 9.03 -1.84
CA ARG A 204 -16.70 7.74 -1.85
C ARG A 204 -15.44 7.80 -2.68
N THR A 205 -15.53 8.43 -3.85
CA THR A 205 -14.39 8.67 -4.75
C THR A 205 -13.31 9.50 -4.06
N GLY A 206 -13.67 10.64 -3.46
CA GLY A 206 -12.70 11.47 -2.75
C GLY A 206 -12.05 10.77 -1.56
N LEU A 207 -12.82 9.99 -0.79
CA LEU A 207 -12.30 9.17 0.31
C LEU A 207 -11.27 8.15 -0.18
N MET A 208 -11.61 7.37 -1.21
CA MET A 208 -10.70 6.35 -1.75
C MET A 208 -9.40 6.95 -2.27
N ILE A 209 -9.50 8.06 -3.02
CA ILE A 209 -8.32 8.75 -3.56
C ILE A 209 -7.46 9.32 -2.44
N ALA A 210 -8.04 9.93 -1.40
CA ALA A 210 -7.28 10.41 -0.25
C ALA A 210 -6.53 9.27 0.46
N CYS A 211 -7.20 8.14 0.69
CA CYS A 211 -6.59 6.94 1.25
C CYS A 211 -5.45 6.41 0.37
N TYR A 212 -5.58 6.46 -0.96
CA TYR A 212 -4.50 6.10 -1.88
C TYR A 212 -3.26 6.98 -1.67
N TYR A 213 -3.39 8.29 -1.51
CA TYR A 213 -2.26 9.17 -1.25
C TYR A 213 -1.61 8.92 0.12
N VAL A 214 -2.40 8.67 1.15
CA VAL A 214 -1.90 8.26 2.48
C VAL A 214 -1.11 6.96 2.39
N TYR A 215 -1.60 6.00 1.59
CA TYR A 215 -0.97 4.71 1.41
C TYR A 215 0.33 4.78 0.59
N SER A 216 0.27 5.34 -0.62
CA SER A 216 1.33 5.27 -1.65
C SER A 216 2.39 6.37 -1.55
N GLN A 217 2.00 7.56 -1.09
CA GLN A 217 2.88 8.72 -0.97
C GLN A 217 3.23 9.05 0.49
N HIS A 218 2.63 8.32 1.43
CA HIS A 218 2.85 8.49 2.88
C HIS A 218 2.56 9.91 3.38
N ILE A 219 1.76 10.71 2.67
CA ILE A 219 1.37 12.04 3.14
C ILE A 219 0.32 11.92 4.26
N PRO A 220 0.26 12.88 5.20
CA PRO A 220 -0.75 12.89 6.25
C PRO A 220 -2.18 12.92 5.70
N SER A 221 -3.12 12.32 6.44
CA SER A 221 -4.55 12.32 6.08
C SER A 221 -5.11 13.72 5.80
N HIS A 222 -4.78 14.71 6.62
CA HIS A 222 -5.23 16.09 6.43
C HIS A 222 -4.69 16.74 5.13
N GLU A 223 -3.44 16.46 4.76
CA GLU A 223 -2.85 16.93 3.50
C GLU A 223 -3.50 16.23 2.30
N ALA A 224 -3.76 14.93 2.40
CA ALA A 224 -4.46 14.18 1.35
C ALA A 224 -5.89 14.69 1.12
N ILE A 225 -6.63 14.99 2.21
CA ILE A 225 -7.97 15.60 2.13
C ILE A 225 -7.90 16.96 1.42
N ALA A 226 -6.93 17.80 1.79
CA ALA A 226 -6.75 19.12 1.19
C ALA A 226 -6.41 19.02 -0.31
N LEU A 227 -5.53 18.10 -0.70
CA LEU A 227 -5.19 17.83 -2.10
C LEU A 227 -6.42 17.44 -2.91
N VAL A 228 -7.18 16.45 -2.43
CA VAL A 228 -8.38 15.96 -3.13
C VAL A 228 -9.41 17.08 -3.29
N ARG A 229 -9.70 17.85 -2.23
CA ARG A 229 -10.67 18.96 -2.28
C ARG A 229 -10.23 20.10 -3.20
N LYS A 230 -8.93 20.35 -3.30
CA LYS A 230 -8.37 21.34 -4.22
C LYS A 230 -8.57 20.90 -5.68
N CYS A 231 -8.33 19.64 -5.98
CA CYS A 231 -8.45 19.08 -7.32
C CYS A 231 -9.90 18.81 -7.74
N ARG A 232 -10.75 18.44 -6.78
CA ARG A 232 -12.17 18.12 -6.97
C ARG A 232 -12.99 18.84 -5.89
N PRO A 233 -13.40 20.10 -6.13
CA PRO A 233 -14.21 20.85 -5.18
C PRO A 233 -15.47 20.09 -4.78
N GLY A 234 -15.81 20.12 -3.49
CA GLY A 234 -16.94 19.37 -2.93
C GLY A 234 -16.68 17.89 -2.63
N ALA A 235 -15.49 17.35 -2.94
CA ALA A 235 -15.12 15.99 -2.57
C ALA A 235 -14.98 15.81 -1.04
N ILE A 236 -15.18 14.56 -0.57
CA ILE A 236 -15.15 14.20 0.86
C ILE A 236 -16.23 15.00 1.61
N GLN A 237 -17.47 14.57 1.39
CA GLN A 237 -18.70 15.32 1.67
C GLN A 237 -19.10 15.31 3.15
N THR A 238 -18.63 14.34 3.94
CA THR A 238 -19.04 14.20 5.35
C THR A 238 -17.85 14.20 6.31
N LYS A 239 -18.09 14.65 7.55
CA LYS A 239 -17.11 14.55 8.65
C LYS A 239 -16.70 13.10 8.91
N ARG A 240 -17.63 12.14 8.77
CA ARG A 240 -17.37 10.70 8.91
C ARG A 240 -16.36 10.20 7.88
N GLN A 241 -16.45 10.66 6.63
CA GLN A 241 -15.46 10.33 5.59
C GLN A 241 -14.08 10.89 5.90
N ALA A 242 -14.00 12.16 6.34
CA ALA A 242 -12.72 12.76 6.74
C ALA A 242 -12.09 12.02 7.94
N GLN A 243 -12.91 11.66 8.94
CA GLN A 243 -12.47 10.88 10.09
C GLN A 243 -11.97 9.48 9.69
N PHE A 244 -12.67 8.82 8.77
CA PHE A 244 -12.24 7.52 8.25
C PHE A 244 -10.83 7.58 7.63
N ILE A 245 -10.51 8.62 6.87
CA ILE A 245 -9.17 8.79 6.26
C ILE A 245 -8.10 8.90 7.35
N ALA A 246 -8.38 9.63 8.43
CA ALA A 246 -7.48 9.73 9.59
C ALA A 246 -7.33 8.38 10.32
N ASP A 247 -8.42 7.62 10.44
CA ASP A 247 -8.39 6.28 11.05
C ASP A 247 -7.67 5.25 10.16
N PHE A 248 -7.75 5.40 8.83
CA PHE A 248 -6.98 4.62 7.87
C PHE A 248 -5.48 4.91 7.97
N GLU A 249 -5.08 6.18 8.16
CA GLU A 249 -3.68 6.53 8.47
C GLU A 249 -3.20 5.83 9.76
N LYS A 250 -4.00 5.87 10.83
CA LYS A 250 -3.68 5.18 12.10
C LYS A 250 -3.63 3.66 11.92
N HIS A 251 -4.51 3.10 11.11
CA HIS A 251 -4.53 1.66 10.81
C HIS A 251 -3.23 1.25 10.10
N LEU A 252 -2.82 2.01 9.08
CA LEU A 252 -1.56 1.79 8.38
C LEU A 252 -0.36 1.91 9.32
N TRP A 253 -0.35 2.91 10.21
CA TRP A 253 0.68 3.07 11.24
C TRP A 253 0.83 1.82 12.11
N ARG A 254 -0.28 1.26 12.61
CA ARG A 254 -0.26 0.02 13.43
C ARG A 254 0.29 -1.17 12.65
N LEU A 255 0.00 -1.26 11.36
CA LEU A 255 0.52 -2.33 10.50
C LEU A 255 2.00 -2.16 10.16
N SER A 256 2.51 -0.92 10.12
CA SER A 256 3.92 -0.61 9.80
C SER A 256 4.80 -0.29 11.01
N GLN A 257 4.29 -0.46 12.24
CA GLN A 257 5.02 -0.16 13.45
C GLN A 257 6.19 -1.14 13.64
N ALA A 258 7.41 -0.65 13.45
CA ALA A 258 8.66 -1.38 13.63
C ALA A 258 9.25 -1.15 15.03
N PHE A 259 9.16 0.06 15.56
CA PHE A 259 9.70 0.45 16.86
C PHE A 259 8.59 0.82 17.85
N ARG A 260 8.86 0.60 19.14
CA ARG A 260 8.08 1.20 20.22
C ARG A 260 8.37 2.70 20.28
N VAL A 261 7.32 3.52 20.27
CA VAL A 261 7.41 4.97 20.41
C VAL A 261 6.26 5.38 21.33
N GLU A 262 6.49 6.27 22.30
CA GLU A 262 5.53 6.71 23.33
C GLU A 262 5.07 5.57 24.27
N ILE A 263 4.01 5.80 25.06
CA ILE A 263 3.32 4.79 25.89
C ILE A 263 2.49 3.88 24.97
N SER A 264 3.16 3.16 24.07
CA SER A 264 2.51 2.20 23.17
C SER A 264 2.76 0.80 23.67
N ASP A 265 1.72 0.14 24.18
CA ASP A 265 1.73 -1.29 24.58
C ASP A 265 1.74 -2.24 23.37
N ALA A 266 2.12 -1.75 22.20
CA ALA A 266 2.10 -2.55 20.98
C ALA A 266 3.10 -3.69 21.10
N LEU A 267 2.60 -4.92 20.97
CA LEU A 267 3.46 -6.08 20.77
C LEU A 267 4.18 -5.95 19.43
N ILE A 268 5.51 -5.98 19.49
CA ILE A 268 6.40 -5.94 18.34
C ILE A 268 7.35 -7.13 18.46
N ASP A 269 7.08 -8.20 17.74
CA ASP A 269 8.03 -9.28 17.51
C ASP A 269 8.26 -9.47 16.00
N LEU A 270 9.33 -10.16 15.63
CA LEU A 270 9.71 -10.36 14.23
C LEU A 270 8.61 -11.05 13.42
N ASN A 271 7.96 -12.09 13.96
CA ASN A 271 6.96 -12.84 13.22
C ASN A 271 5.69 -12.01 12.99
N LEU A 272 5.22 -11.32 14.03
CA LEU A 272 4.08 -10.41 13.94
C LEU A 272 4.37 -9.24 12.99
N PHE A 273 5.58 -8.68 13.01
CA PHE A 273 5.99 -7.65 12.07
C PHE A 273 5.91 -8.15 10.62
N ILE A 274 6.45 -9.33 10.34
CA ILE A 274 6.38 -9.93 8.99
C ILE A 274 4.94 -10.22 8.57
N GLN A 275 4.08 -10.69 9.48
CA GLN A 275 2.66 -10.91 9.20
C GLN A 275 1.95 -9.60 8.84
N ARG A 276 2.13 -8.53 9.63
CA ARG A 276 1.56 -7.21 9.35
C ARG A 276 2.09 -6.61 8.05
N GLN A 277 3.39 -6.73 7.79
CA GLN A 277 4.02 -6.27 6.56
C GLN A 277 3.38 -6.91 5.32
N ARG A 278 3.02 -8.20 5.38
CA ARG A 278 2.35 -8.90 4.27
C ARG A 278 0.95 -8.37 3.96
N LEU A 279 0.29 -7.73 4.92
CA LEU A 279 -1.00 -7.05 4.67
C LEU A 279 -0.79 -5.73 3.94
N VAL A 280 0.32 -5.04 4.21
CA VAL A 280 0.61 -3.72 3.66
C VAL A 280 1.24 -3.83 2.28
N LEU A 281 2.22 -4.70 2.08
CA LEU A 281 2.91 -4.87 0.80
C LEU A 281 2.05 -5.62 -0.22
N HIS A 282 2.22 -5.27 -1.50
CA HIS A 282 1.54 -5.92 -2.64
C HIS A 282 2.50 -6.03 -3.83
N GLY A 283 2.07 -6.71 -4.90
CA GLY A 283 2.87 -6.90 -6.11
C GLY A 283 4.23 -7.58 -5.84
N GLU A 284 5.26 -7.14 -6.53
CA GLU A 284 6.62 -7.70 -6.40
C GLU A 284 7.18 -7.54 -4.99
N GLN A 285 6.89 -6.43 -4.30
CA GLN A 285 7.36 -6.22 -2.92
C GLN A 285 6.79 -7.29 -1.97
N ALA A 286 5.52 -7.67 -2.11
CA ALA A 286 4.94 -8.74 -1.30
C ALA A 286 5.63 -10.10 -1.53
N GLU A 287 6.14 -10.35 -2.75
CA GLU A 287 6.87 -11.57 -3.09
C GLU A 287 8.30 -11.59 -2.57
N LEU A 288 9.00 -10.45 -2.68
CA LEU A 288 10.41 -10.33 -2.28
C LEU A 288 10.58 -10.28 -0.76
N TYR A 289 9.64 -9.65 -0.05
CA TYR A 289 9.75 -9.37 1.39
C TYR A 289 8.88 -10.30 2.26
N LYS A 290 8.63 -11.53 1.80
CA LYS A 290 7.84 -12.54 2.54
C LYS A 290 8.46 -12.93 3.87
N SER A 291 9.78 -12.88 3.98
CA SER A 291 10.54 -13.44 5.12
C SER A 291 11.57 -12.49 5.70
N VAL A 292 11.64 -11.24 5.23
CA VAL A 292 12.56 -10.22 5.75
C VAL A 292 11.86 -8.86 5.87
N PRO A 293 12.18 -8.04 6.89
CA PRO A 293 11.63 -6.70 7.04
C PRO A 293 12.17 -5.77 5.95
N LEU A 294 11.28 -5.09 5.23
CA LEU A 294 11.63 -4.16 4.15
C LEU A 294 12.45 -2.98 4.67
N PHE A 295 12.05 -2.38 5.80
CA PHE A 295 12.76 -1.22 6.35
C PHE A 295 14.20 -1.58 6.75
N LEU A 296 14.38 -2.76 7.37
CA LEU A 296 15.69 -3.24 7.80
C LEU A 296 16.60 -3.52 6.61
N HIS A 297 16.08 -4.22 5.59
CA HIS A 297 16.80 -4.45 4.34
C HIS A 297 17.28 -3.14 3.69
N THR A 298 16.41 -2.12 3.69
CA THR A 298 16.72 -0.81 3.10
C THR A 298 17.82 -0.08 3.88
N ILE A 299 17.80 -0.15 5.23
CA ILE A 299 18.87 0.38 6.09
C ILE A 299 20.20 -0.33 5.79
N LEU A 300 20.20 -1.67 5.72
CA LEU A 300 21.40 -2.45 5.45
C LEU A 300 22.03 -2.12 4.09
N CYS A 301 21.20 -1.99 3.03
CA CYS A 301 21.68 -1.55 1.72
C CYS A 301 22.36 -0.17 1.78
N ARG A 302 21.80 0.76 2.55
CA ARG A 302 22.41 2.09 2.73
C ARG A 302 23.72 2.02 3.49
N VAL A 303 23.82 1.23 4.56
CA VAL A 303 25.08 1.04 5.31
C VAL A 303 26.14 0.42 4.41
N LEU A 304 25.81 -0.60 3.63
CA LEU A 304 26.72 -1.22 2.67
C LEU A 304 27.25 -0.21 1.64
N ASN A 305 26.37 0.63 1.08
CA ASN A 305 26.79 1.68 0.16
C ASN A 305 27.74 2.72 0.79
N LEU A 306 27.51 3.10 2.04
CA LEU A 306 28.34 4.09 2.74
C LEU A 306 29.68 3.54 3.23
N THR A 307 29.80 2.22 3.36
CA THR A 307 31.00 1.54 3.89
C THR A 307 31.85 0.86 2.81
N LYS A 308 31.32 0.71 1.59
CA LYS A 308 32.03 0.11 0.46
C LYS A 308 33.30 0.89 0.12
N GLY A 309 34.46 0.25 0.27
CA GLY A 309 35.77 0.87 0.02
C GLY A 309 36.14 1.96 1.02
N ASN A 310 35.48 2.03 2.18
CA ASN A 310 35.72 3.04 3.20
C ASN A 310 35.94 2.38 4.59
N PRO A 311 37.20 2.01 4.92
CA PRO A 311 37.52 1.34 6.18
C PRO A 311 37.13 2.13 7.43
N GLU A 312 37.22 3.46 7.41
CA GLU A 312 36.83 4.30 8.55
C GLU A 312 35.32 4.31 8.77
N ALA A 313 34.53 4.37 7.69
CA ALA A 313 33.08 4.23 7.78
C ALA A 313 32.70 2.82 8.24
N ALA A 314 33.38 1.78 7.75
CA ALA A 314 33.18 0.40 8.19
C ALA A 314 33.47 0.25 9.69
N ARG A 315 34.59 0.82 10.16
CA ARG A 315 34.97 0.84 11.58
C ARG A 315 33.89 1.49 12.44
N ARG A 316 33.41 2.68 12.06
CA ARG A 316 32.32 3.38 12.77
C ARG A 316 31.03 2.58 12.79
N ALA A 317 30.61 2.03 11.64
CA ALA A 317 29.41 1.20 11.54
C ALA A 317 29.43 0.02 12.53
N LEU A 318 30.56 -0.68 12.60
CA LEU A 318 30.74 -1.84 13.48
C LEU A 318 30.83 -1.46 14.97
N GLN A 319 31.50 -0.35 15.30
CA GLN A 319 31.55 0.16 16.67
C GLN A 319 30.17 0.62 17.17
N SER A 320 29.30 1.08 16.28
CA SER A 320 27.95 1.54 16.61
C SER A 320 26.92 0.44 16.86
N LEU A 321 27.31 -0.83 16.76
CA LEU A 321 26.40 -1.95 17.05
C LEU A 321 26.19 -2.14 18.56
N GLY A 322 27.13 -1.71 19.40
CA GLY A 322 27.05 -1.83 20.85
C GLY A 322 26.02 -0.88 21.48
N PRO A 323 25.38 -1.24 22.61
CA PRO A 323 24.41 -0.39 23.29
C PRO A 323 25.02 0.91 23.82
N SER A 324 26.32 0.91 24.17
CA SER A 324 27.06 2.09 24.63
C SER A 324 27.32 3.13 23.53
N ALA A 325 27.11 2.78 22.26
CA ALA A 325 27.32 3.66 21.13
C ALA A 325 26.03 4.37 20.66
N ALA A 326 25.02 4.46 21.53
CA ALA A 326 23.73 5.04 21.22
C ALA A 326 23.84 6.52 20.79
N PRO A 327 23.32 6.90 19.61
CA PRO A 327 23.14 8.30 19.25
C PRO A 327 22.19 9.02 20.22
N ALA A 328 22.16 10.36 20.15
CA ALA A 328 21.25 11.16 20.97
C ALA A 328 19.78 10.71 20.81
N GLU A 329 19.07 10.54 21.92
CA GLU A 329 17.70 10.00 21.93
C GLU A 329 16.72 10.82 21.08
N LYS A 330 16.89 12.15 21.02
CA LYS A 330 16.10 13.02 20.12
C LYS A 330 16.21 12.59 18.65
N THR A 331 17.42 12.22 18.22
CA THR A 331 17.70 11.76 16.84
C THR A 331 17.12 10.36 16.61
N LEU A 332 17.30 9.45 17.57
CA LEU A 332 16.76 8.09 17.48
C LEU A 332 15.23 8.09 17.45
N SER A 333 14.58 8.81 18.37
CA SER A 333 13.13 8.98 18.42
C SER A 333 12.59 9.52 17.10
N ALA A 334 13.22 10.55 16.52
CA ALA A 334 12.83 11.06 15.21
C ALA A 334 12.95 10.01 14.09
N CYS A 335 14.02 9.19 14.09
CA CYS A 335 14.19 8.10 13.14
C CYS A 335 13.14 7.01 13.33
N ARG A 336 12.91 6.55 14.57
CA ARG A 336 11.91 5.52 14.92
C ARG A 336 10.51 5.95 14.49
N ILE A 337 10.12 7.19 14.79
CA ILE A 337 8.84 7.78 14.35
C ILE A 337 8.77 7.79 12.82
N ALA A 338 9.82 8.27 12.14
CA ALA A 338 9.83 8.33 10.69
C ALA A 338 9.72 6.94 10.05
N ILE A 339 10.37 5.92 10.61
CA ILE A 339 10.31 4.52 10.13
C ILE A 339 8.90 3.99 10.28
N ASN A 340 8.31 4.11 11.47
CA ASN A 340 6.95 3.66 11.74
C ASN A 340 5.91 4.38 10.85
N ARG A 341 6.14 5.67 10.50
CA ARG A 341 5.27 6.46 9.60
C ARG A 341 5.52 6.14 8.11
N ARG A 342 6.48 5.26 7.80
CA ARG A 342 6.96 5.01 6.42
C ARG A 342 7.48 6.27 5.71
N ARG A 343 7.96 7.25 6.49
CA ARG A 343 8.52 8.53 6.02
C ARG A 343 10.04 8.61 6.17
N PHE A 344 10.69 7.52 6.60
CA PHE A 344 12.13 7.50 6.79
C PHE A 344 12.88 7.52 5.45
N ARG A 345 13.48 8.67 5.15
CA ARG A 345 14.32 8.88 3.96
C ARG A 345 15.73 8.38 4.24
N VAL A 346 15.91 7.07 4.18
CA VAL A 346 17.19 6.39 4.44
C VAL A 346 18.35 6.96 3.61
N GLN A 347 18.10 7.41 2.39
CA GLN A 347 19.09 7.98 1.48
C GLN A 347 19.62 9.36 1.94
N SER A 348 18.86 10.10 2.75
CA SER A 348 19.35 11.37 3.33
C SER A 348 20.22 11.15 4.56
N VAL A 349 20.22 9.94 5.15
CA VAL A 349 21.07 9.62 6.29
C VAL A 349 22.46 9.23 5.78
N ARG A 350 23.47 10.03 6.16
CA ARG A 350 24.89 9.79 5.83
C ARG A 350 25.68 9.20 7.00
N ASP A 351 25.15 9.34 8.22
CA ASP A 351 25.79 8.82 9.41
C ASP A 351 25.55 7.31 9.52
N VAL A 352 26.60 6.55 9.26
CA VAL A 352 26.62 5.09 9.38
C VAL A 352 26.40 4.62 10.81
N SER A 353 26.73 5.44 11.81
CA SER A 353 26.57 5.11 13.22
C SER A 353 25.09 5.03 13.58
N ILE A 354 24.29 6.00 13.13
CA ILE A 354 22.83 6.01 13.33
C ILE A 354 22.19 4.79 12.65
N LEU A 355 22.54 4.53 11.39
CA LEU A 355 21.95 3.44 10.62
C LEU A 355 22.29 2.06 11.22
N SER A 356 23.54 1.86 11.63
CA SER A 356 24.00 0.60 12.23
C SER A 356 23.38 0.40 13.61
N PHE A 357 23.30 1.46 14.42
CA PHE A 357 22.64 1.39 15.72
C PHE A 357 21.16 1.03 15.58
N LEU A 358 20.43 1.65 14.64
CA LEU A 358 19.00 1.36 14.38
C LEU A 358 18.72 -0.11 14.05
N VAL A 359 19.67 -0.82 13.41
CA VAL A 359 19.54 -2.25 13.13
C VAL A 359 19.47 -3.05 14.43
N CYS A 360 20.44 -2.87 15.33
CA CYS A 360 20.47 -3.57 16.62
C CYS A 360 19.38 -3.08 17.59
N ASP A 361 19.11 -1.78 17.58
CA ASP A 361 18.06 -1.14 18.37
C ASP A 361 16.69 -1.75 18.10
N TRP A 362 16.41 -2.08 16.84
CA TRP A 362 15.15 -2.73 16.50
C TRP A 362 14.97 -4.05 17.25
N PHE A 363 15.96 -4.94 17.19
CA PHE A 363 15.92 -6.21 17.92
C PHE A 363 15.83 -6.00 19.43
N ARG A 364 16.55 -5.04 20.00
CA ARG A 364 16.45 -4.74 21.45
C ARG A 364 15.09 -4.20 21.85
N SER A 365 14.38 -3.54 20.93
CA SER A 365 13.07 -2.93 21.18
C SER A 365 11.89 -3.88 21.01
N THR A 366 12.10 -5.12 20.54
CA THR A 366 11.02 -6.09 20.36
C THR A 366 10.49 -6.61 21.71
N SER A 367 9.25 -7.08 21.71
CA SER A 367 8.59 -7.75 22.84
C SER A 367 9.18 -9.11 23.18
N SER A 368 9.78 -9.78 22.20
CA SER A 368 10.46 -11.05 22.37
C SER A 368 11.73 -11.06 21.53
N PRO A 369 12.78 -11.77 21.98
CA PRO A 369 14.04 -11.80 21.26
C PRO A 369 13.86 -12.54 19.93
N ALA A 370 14.61 -12.13 18.91
CA ALA A 370 14.60 -12.81 17.61
C ALA A 370 15.26 -14.19 17.67
N LEU A 371 16.16 -14.39 18.64
CA LEU A 371 16.80 -15.64 18.97
C LEU A 371 16.37 -16.03 20.40
N THR A 372 15.57 -17.09 20.53
CA THR A 372 15.04 -17.52 21.83
C THR A 372 16.10 -18.29 22.63
N GLU A 373 15.84 -18.48 23.93
CA GLU A 373 16.67 -19.35 24.79
C GLU A 373 16.76 -20.76 24.21
N GLU A 374 15.64 -21.34 23.78
CA GLU A 374 15.60 -22.64 23.10
C GLU A 374 16.47 -22.67 21.84
N ASN A 375 16.45 -21.61 21.02
CA ASN A 375 17.31 -21.55 19.85
C ASN A 375 18.79 -21.54 20.24
N CYS A 376 19.16 -20.81 21.30
CA CYS A 376 20.52 -20.77 21.81
C CYS A 376 20.96 -22.14 22.35
N ASP A 377 20.09 -22.84 23.08
CA ASP A 377 20.37 -24.17 23.62
C ASP A 377 20.62 -25.18 22.49
N GLN A 378 19.80 -25.16 21.45
CA GLN A 378 19.98 -26.01 20.27
C GLN A 378 21.28 -25.66 19.50
N ILE A 379 21.68 -24.39 19.42
CA ILE A 379 22.95 -23.97 18.83
C ILE A 379 24.12 -24.53 19.64
N VAL A 380 24.08 -24.36 20.97
CA VAL A 380 25.11 -24.87 21.89
C VAL A 380 25.23 -26.38 21.76
N GLU A 381 24.10 -27.09 21.75
CA GLU A 381 24.05 -28.54 21.60
C GLU A 381 24.62 -28.98 20.25
N SER A 382 24.27 -28.30 19.16
CA SER A 382 24.83 -28.56 17.83
C SER A 382 26.35 -28.40 17.81
N LYS A 383 26.86 -27.28 18.37
CA LYS A 383 28.30 -27.02 18.45
C LYS A 383 29.05 -28.03 19.33
N ARG A 384 28.42 -28.57 20.37
CA ARG A 384 28.98 -29.66 21.19
C ARG A 384 28.98 -31.00 20.45
N LYS A 385 27.94 -31.29 19.67
CA LYS A 385 27.77 -32.53 18.87
C LYS A 385 28.64 -32.58 17.62
N PHE A 386 29.22 -31.46 17.18
CA PHE A 386 30.05 -31.37 15.98
C PHE A 386 31.30 -32.28 15.97
N PHE A 387 31.59 -32.98 17.08
CA PHE A 387 32.58 -34.05 17.13
C PHE A 387 32.11 -35.39 16.53
N SER A 388 30.83 -35.56 16.16
CA SER A 388 30.28 -36.90 15.86
C SER A 388 29.44 -37.08 14.59
N ASN A 389 28.91 -36.05 13.92
CA ASN A 389 28.16 -36.24 12.66
C ASN A 389 28.12 -34.99 11.78
N ARG A 390 28.45 -35.14 10.48
CA ARG A 390 28.49 -34.07 9.46
C ARG A 390 27.13 -33.83 8.82
N GLU A 391 26.19 -33.22 9.52
CA GLU A 391 25.16 -32.42 8.81
C GLU A 391 25.75 -31.02 8.54
N GLY A 392 25.50 -30.45 7.36
CA GLY A 392 26.06 -29.14 7.01
C GLY A 392 25.34 -28.01 7.76
N LEU A 393 26.08 -26.97 8.19
CA LEU A 393 25.58 -25.75 8.84
C LEU A 393 24.25 -25.19 8.28
N PRO A 394 23.97 -25.17 6.96
CA PRO A 394 22.68 -24.72 6.43
C PRO A 394 21.47 -25.56 6.87
N LEU A 395 21.65 -26.86 7.10
CA LEU A 395 20.59 -27.76 7.56
C LEU A 395 20.29 -27.52 9.03
N GLU A 396 21.31 -27.36 9.87
CA GLU A 396 21.17 -27.01 11.29
C GLU A 396 20.43 -25.68 11.46
N ILE A 397 20.84 -24.63 10.74
CA ILE A 397 20.17 -23.33 10.77
C ILE A 397 18.67 -23.48 10.41
N ARG A 398 18.33 -24.40 9.49
CA ARG A 398 16.94 -24.65 9.08
C ARG A 398 16.15 -25.43 10.13
N GLN A 399 16.78 -26.32 10.89
CA GLN A 399 16.15 -27.07 11.97
C GLN A 399 15.89 -26.17 13.17
N ILE A 400 16.85 -25.30 13.51
CA ILE A 400 16.80 -24.44 14.71
C ILE A 400 15.92 -23.21 14.49
N LEU A 401 16.10 -22.51 13.35
CA LEU A 401 15.49 -21.20 13.13
C LEU A 401 14.29 -21.26 12.18
N SER A 402 13.21 -20.61 12.59
CA SER A 402 12.05 -20.38 11.71
C SER A 402 12.47 -19.61 10.45
N LYS A 403 11.72 -19.78 9.36
CA LYS A 403 12.06 -19.15 8.07
C LYS A 403 12.21 -17.61 8.16
N PRO A 404 11.34 -16.85 8.85
CA PRO A 404 11.52 -15.40 9.02
C PRO A 404 12.77 -15.05 9.82
N VAL A 405 13.03 -15.73 10.94
CA VAL A 405 14.22 -15.53 11.77
C VAL A 405 15.49 -15.80 10.96
N ARG A 406 15.58 -16.97 10.34
CA ARG A 406 16.74 -17.37 9.53
C ARG A 406 17.10 -16.34 8.47
N HIS A 407 16.13 -15.88 7.68
CA HIS A 407 16.43 -14.96 6.58
C HIS A 407 16.66 -13.53 7.06
N THR A 408 16.01 -13.11 8.15
CA THR A 408 16.24 -11.77 8.74
C THR A 408 17.62 -11.69 9.37
N LEU A 409 17.98 -12.64 10.22
CA LEU A 409 19.30 -12.70 10.84
C LEU A 409 20.38 -12.93 9.78
N GLY A 410 20.19 -13.87 8.86
CA GLY A 410 21.12 -14.13 7.76
C GLY A 410 21.42 -12.90 6.90
N MET A 411 20.41 -12.06 6.63
CA MET A 411 20.58 -10.79 5.92
C MET A 411 21.40 -9.78 6.73
N VAL A 412 21.13 -9.63 8.04
CA VAL A 412 21.90 -8.73 8.92
C VAL A 412 23.36 -9.20 9.04
N ILE A 413 23.55 -10.50 9.28
CA ILE A 413 24.87 -11.13 9.39
C ILE A 413 25.66 -10.96 8.10
N SER A 414 25.05 -11.22 6.93
CA SER A 414 25.68 -11.07 5.62
C SER A 414 26.17 -9.63 5.39
N ALA A 415 25.35 -8.63 5.76
CA ALA A 415 25.74 -7.23 5.63
C ALA A 415 26.95 -6.89 6.49
N PHE A 416 26.90 -7.19 7.80
CA PHE A 416 27.99 -6.83 8.72
C PHE A 416 29.23 -7.71 8.56
N PHE A 417 29.10 -8.95 8.11
CA PHE A 417 30.24 -9.76 7.69
C PHE A 417 30.98 -9.09 6.53
N THR A 418 30.25 -8.67 5.50
CA THR A 418 30.80 -7.97 4.33
C THR A 418 31.51 -6.68 4.75
N ILE A 419 30.91 -5.88 5.62
CA ILE A 419 31.52 -4.64 6.16
C ILE A 419 32.80 -4.97 6.93
N SER A 420 32.79 -6.05 7.73
CA SER A 420 33.90 -6.44 8.60
C SER A 420 35.14 -6.94 7.87
N ARG A 421 35.05 -7.29 6.59
CA ARG A 421 36.22 -7.73 5.78
C ARG A 421 37.30 -6.66 5.62
N GLN A 422 36.93 -5.40 5.84
CA GLN A 422 37.80 -4.24 5.66
C GLN A 422 38.46 -3.76 6.97
N VAL A 423 38.24 -4.46 8.09
CA VAL A 423 38.73 -4.05 9.42
C VAL A 423 39.44 -5.21 10.14
N SER A 424 40.00 -4.93 11.33
CA SER A 424 40.69 -5.93 12.14
C SER A 424 39.75 -7.07 12.60
N VAL A 425 40.35 -8.24 12.81
CA VAL A 425 39.65 -9.43 13.32
C VAL A 425 39.02 -9.16 14.70
N ASP A 426 39.71 -8.41 15.57
CA ASP A 426 39.21 -8.07 16.90
C ASP A 426 37.92 -7.24 16.83
N LEU A 427 37.88 -6.24 15.94
CA LEU A 427 36.70 -5.41 15.76
C LEU A 427 35.55 -6.22 15.14
N ARG A 428 35.85 -7.12 14.21
CA ARG A 428 34.86 -8.06 13.67
C ARG A 428 34.26 -8.93 14.77
N ASN A 429 35.09 -9.50 15.64
CA ASN A 429 34.65 -10.34 16.74
C ASN A 429 33.79 -9.55 17.74
N TYR A 430 34.21 -8.32 18.09
CA TYR A 430 33.41 -7.41 18.90
C TYR A 430 32.03 -7.14 18.27
N ALA A 431 32.00 -6.79 16.98
CA ALA A 431 30.77 -6.48 16.26
C ALA A 431 29.79 -7.66 16.24
N PHE A 432 30.29 -8.88 16.01
CA PHE A 432 29.47 -10.09 15.99
C PHE A 432 28.92 -10.44 17.37
N ARG A 433 29.68 -10.20 18.45
CA ARG A 433 29.15 -10.30 19.82
C ARG A 433 27.99 -9.34 20.02
N CYS A 434 28.15 -8.07 19.65
CA CYS A 434 27.08 -7.07 19.76
C CYS A 434 25.83 -7.41 18.93
N LEU A 435 25.99 -8.01 17.74
CA LEU A 435 24.87 -8.47 16.93
C LEU A 435 24.11 -9.61 17.61
N VAL A 436 24.82 -10.66 18.03
CA VAL A 436 24.20 -11.81 18.70
C VAL A 436 23.53 -11.39 20.00
N ASP A 437 24.18 -10.53 20.79
CA ASP A 437 23.59 -9.93 21.99
C ASP A 437 22.29 -9.19 21.66
N SER A 438 22.23 -8.46 20.53
CA SER A 438 21.01 -7.78 20.10
C SER A 438 19.89 -8.75 19.71
N PHE A 439 20.22 -9.92 19.12
CA PHE A 439 19.23 -10.92 18.73
C PHE A 439 18.63 -11.65 19.92
N ASN A 440 19.42 -11.81 20.99
CA ASN A 440 19.05 -12.45 22.26
C ASN A 440 18.42 -11.50 23.29
N HIS A 441 18.33 -10.21 23.00
CA HIS A 441 17.77 -9.22 23.90
C HIS A 441 16.42 -8.73 23.41
N ALA A 442 15.54 -8.38 24.34
CA ALA A 442 14.23 -7.81 24.11
C ALA A 442 13.95 -6.73 25.16
N PHE A 443 12.90 -5.94 24.97
CA PHE A 443 12.56 -4.81 25.85
C PHE A 443 12.36 -5.23 27.32
N ASP A 444 11.80 -6.42 27.55
CA ASP A 444 11.71 -7.02 28.88
C ASP A 444 12.76 -8.15 28.99
N PRO A 445 13.82 -7.99 29.80
CA PRO A 445 14.96 -8.89 29.78
C PRO A 445 14.60 -10.24 30.42
N ILE A 446 14.33 -11.25 29.58
CA ILE A 446 14.61 -12.63 29.98
C ILE A 446 16.13 -12.75 30.02
N LYS A 447 16.71 -12.83 31.22
CA LYS A 447 18.15 -13.09 31.40
C LYS A 447 18.43 -14.52 30.96
N VAL A 448 18.80 -14.69 29.70
CA VAL A 448 19.28 -15.97 29.17
C VAL A 448 20.54 -16.38 29.93
N ARG A 449 20.49 -17.53 30.60
CA ARG A 449 21.54 -17.98 31.54
C ARG A 449 22.56 -18.91 30.88
N HIS A 450 23.15 -18.51 29.75
CA HIS A 450 24.31 -19.22 29.19
C HIS A 450 25.61 -18.83 29.90
N SER A 451 26.43 -19.83 30.21
CA SER A 451 27.80 -19.67 30.73
C SER A 451 28.71 -18.96 29.72
N PRO A 452 29.87 -18.40 30.14
CA PRO A 452 30.81 -17.76 29.22
C PRO A 452 31.25 -18.66 28.05
N LEU A 453 31.43 -19.96 28.30
CA LEU A 453 31.78 -20.94 27.28
C LEU A 453 30.65 -21.17 26.27
N GLU A 454 29.40 -21.26 26.73
CA GLU A 454 28.24 -21.43 25.86
C GLU A 454 28.01 -20.20 24.97
N ARG A 455 28.17 -18.99 25.53
CA ARG A 455 28.13 -17.75 24.74
C ARG A 455 29.18 -17.74 23.65
N GLN A 456 30.39 -18.22 23.96
CA GLN A 456 31.45 -18.35 22.95
C GLN A 456 31.04 -19.28 21.80
N LEU A 457 30.47 -20.45 22.11
CA LEU A 457 29.98 -21.39 21.08
C LEU A 457 28.91 -20.76 20.18
N ILE A 458 27.98 -19.98 20.76
CA ILE A 458 26.96 -19.25 20.00
C ILE A 458 27.64 -18.21 19.08
N TYR A 459 28.59 -17.42 19.59
CA TYR A 459 29.28 -16.43 18.76
C TYR A 459 30.06 -17.07 17.61
N GLU A 460 30.72 -18.20 17.85
CA GLU A 460 31.42 -18.98 16.83
C GLU A 460 30.45 -19.47 15.73
N PHE A 461 29.27 -19.99 16.12
CA PHE A 461 28.23 -20.38 15.17
C PHE A 461 27.82 -19.22 14.25
N PHE A 462 27.62 -18.00 14.79
CA PHE A 462 27.23 -16.86 13.98
C PHE A 462 28.36 -16.34 13.08
N LEU A 463 29.62 -16.45 13.50
CA LEU A 463 30.78 -16.15 12.67
C LEU A 463 30.93 -17.16 11.52
N GLU A 464 30.76 -18.45 11.79
CA GLU A 464 30.73 -19.52 10.78
C GLU A 464 29.58 -19.31 9.79
N TRP A 465 28.41 -18.93 10.30
CA TRP A 465 27.27 -18.59 9.45
C TRP A 465 27.58 -17.38 8.56
N GLY A 466 28.16 -16.31 9.11
CA GLY A 466 28.60 -15.14 8.33
C GLY A 466 29.58 -15.51 7.23
N LYS A 467 30.56 -16.36 7.52
CA LYS A 467 31.50 -16.89 6.52
C LYS A 467 30.80 -17.76 5.48
N SER A 468 29.79 -18.54 5.85
CA SER A 468 29.03 -19.36 4.92
C SER A 468 28.12 -18.55 3.99
N VAL A 469 27.61 -17.39 4.42
CA VAL A 469 26.71 -16.57 3.60
C VAL A 469 27.37 -15.41 2.90
N GLU A 470 28.53 -14.95 3.37
CA GLU A 470 29.27 -13.80 2.84
C GLU A 470 28.35 -12.66 2.39
N GLU A 471 28.35 -12.33 1.09
CA GLU A 471 27.54 -11.30 0.46
C GLU A 471 26.30 -11.84 -0.26
N MET A 472 25.92 -13.12 -0.08
CA MET A 472 24.84 -13.76 -0.82
C MET A 472 23.48 -13.02 -0.71
N TYR A 473 23.22 -12.31 0.39
CA TYR A 473 21.96 -11.54 0.52
C TYR A 473 21.96 -10.23 -0.27
N PHE A 474 23.12 -9.77 -0.75
CA PHE A 474 23.30 -8.47 -1.40
C PHE A 474 23.97 -8.54 -2.78
N ASN A 475 24.51 -9.70 -3.16
CA ASN A 475 25.07 -9.97 -4.48
C ASN A 475 24.31 -11.14 -5.12
N TYR A 476 23.50 -10.87 -6.15
CA TYR A 476 22.68 -11.88 -6.84
C TYR A 476 23.54 -12.97 -7.50
N ASP A 477 24.67 -12.59 -8.08
CA ASP A 477 25.54 -13.49 -8.82
C ASP A 477 26.31 -14.45 -7.90
N ALA A 478 26.48 -14.05 -6.63
CA ALA A 478 27.08 -14.89 -5.60
C ALA A 478 26.14 -15.99 -5.06
N VAL A 479 24.86 -16.02 -5.46
CA VAL A 479 23.87 -16.94 -4.86
C VAL A 479 23.74 -18.25 -5.65
N PRO A 480 24.05 -19.42 -5.03
CA PRO A 480 23.81 -20.71 -5.66
C PRO A 480 22.33 -20.95 -5.98
N SER A 481 22.04 -21.67 -7.06
CA SER A 481 20.67 -21.93 -7.56
C SER A 481 19.75 -22.61 -6.52
N ALA A 482 20.32 -23.39 -5.60
CA ALA A 482 19.61 -24.04 -4.51
C ALA A 482 18.97 -23.05 -3.51
N HIS A 483 19.54 -21.86 -3.31
CA HIS A 483 19.09 -20.89 -2.31
C HIS A 483 18.00 -19.94 -2.86
N ARG A 484 16.87 -20.49 -3.29
CA ARG A 484 15.76 -19.73 -3.93
C ARG A 484 15.30 -18.49 -3.15
N THR A 485 15.20 -18.57 -1.82
CA THR A 485 14.77 -17.42 -1.00
C THR A 485 15.85 -16.33 -0.95
N ILE A 486 17.12 -16.71 -0.77
CA ILE A 486 18.24 -15.75 -0.73
C ILE A 486 18.37 -15.08 -2.10
N LYS A 487 18.24 -15.85 -3.18
CA LYS A 487 18.32 -15.33 -4.56
C LYS A 487 17.24 -14.27 -4.84
N ARG A 488 16.04 -14.42 -4.29
CA ARG A 488 14.99 -13.39 -4.36
C ARG A 488 15.35 -12.15 -3.55
N ILE A 489 15.89 -12.32 -2.35
CA ILE A 489 16.31 -11.18 -1.51
C ILE A 489 17.45 -10.43 -2.22
N ALA A 490 18.46 -11.13 -2.74
CA ALA A 490 19.58 -10.55 -3.48
C ALA A 490 19.14 -9.82 -4.77
N LEU A 491 18.11 -10.33 -5.45
CA LEU A 491 17.49 -9.62 -6.58
C LEU A 491 16.88 -8.29 -6.12
N ALA A 492 16.17 -8.29 -4.99
CA ALA A 492 15.66 -7.07 -4.39
C ALA A 492 16.80 -6.12 -3.99
N SER A 493 17.89 -6.64 -3.43
CA SER A 493 19.09 -5.90 -3.05
C SER A 493 19.71 -5.19 -4.23
N SER A 494 19.75 -5.81 -5.41
CA SER A 494 20.29 -5.19 -6.63
C SER A 494 19.57 -3.88 -6.98
N VAL A 495 18.25 -3.83 -6.78
CA VAL A 495 17.44 -2.61 -7.01
C VAL A 495 17.61 -1.60 -5.86
N VAL A 496 17.57 -2.07 -4.61
CA VAL A 496 17.62 -1.20 -3.42
C VAL A 496 19.01 -0.60 -3.20
N LEU A 497 20.08 -1.30 -3.52
CA LEU A 497 21.44 -0.78 -3.50
C LEU A 497 21.57 0.42 -4.43
N GLU A 498 21.10 0.33 -5.69
CA GLU A 498 21.10 1.50 -6.59
C GLU A 498 20.24 2.65 -6.05
N ALA A 499 19.03 2.36 -5.59
CA ALA A 499 18.12 3.37 -5.05
C ALA A 499 18.63 4.08 -3.78
N THR A 500 19.54 3.45 -3.04
CA THR A 500 20.12 4.00 -1.80
C THR A 500 21.48 4.63 -1.99
N LYS A 501 22.06 4.66 -3.20
CA LYS A 501 23.30 5.40 -3.49
C LYS A 501 23.06 6.90 -3.53
N THR A 502 22.01 7.32 -4.26
CA THR A 502 21.73 8.73 -4.56
C THR A 502 21.26 9.48 -3.33
N THR A 503 21.90 10.60 -2.99
CA THR A 503 21.43 11.51 -1.92
C THR A 503 20.21 12.32 -2.35
N ASP A 504 20.00 12.47 -3.65
CA ASP A 504 18.81 13.10 -4.18
C ASP A 504 17.64 12.11 -4.11
N PRO A 505 16.49 12.49 -3.53
CA PRO A 505 15.28 11.69 -3.70
C PRO A 505 15.02 11.53 -5.20
N PRO A 506 14.43 10.40 -5.65
CA PRO A 506 13.90 10.36 -7.00
C PRO A 506 13.05 11.62 -7.17
N ARG A 507 13.32 12.43 -8.20
CA ARG A 507 12.51 13.60 -8.56
C ARG A 507 11.11 13.09 -8.94
N ARG A 508 10.30 12.73 -7.96
CA ARG A 508 8.86 12.92 -8.07
C ARG A 508 8.71 14.42 -8.03
N LYS A 509 8.20 15.00 -9.12
CA LYS A 509 7.88 16.42 -9.16
C LYS A 509 7.14 16.72 -7.86
N PRO A 510 7.59 17.69 -7.04
CA PRO A 510 6.74 18.15 -5.96
C PRO A 510 5.37 18.45 -6.58
N LEU A 511 4.28 18.17 -5.86
CA LEU A 511 2.94 18.62 -6.22
C LEU A 511 2.93 20.16 -6.16
N VAL A 512 3.63 20.80 -7.08
CA VAL A 512 3.53 22.21 -7.38
C VAL A 512 2.26 22.27 -8.21
N ALA A 513 1.13 22.37 -7.52
CA ALA A 513 0.04 23.13 -8.08
C ALA A 513 0.66 24.46 -8.49
N ARG A 514 0.73 24.75 -9.79
CA ARG A 514 1.11 26.08 -10.29
C ARG A 514 0.22 27.07 -9.54
N VAL A 515 0.80 27.74 -8.55
CA VAL A 515 0.19 28.89 -7.92
C VAL A 515 0.32 29.98 -8.98
N LEU A 516 -0.74 30.16 -9.77
CA LEU A 516 -0.93 31.44 -10.42
C LEU A 516 -1.15 32.46 -9.28
N PRO A 517 -0.40 33.57 -9.25
CA PRO A 517 -0.59 34.57 -8.21
C PRO A 517 -2.03 35.10 -8.33
N VAL A 518 -2.82 34.89 -7.28
CA VAL A 518 -4.04 35.64 -7.06
C VAL A 518 -3.60 37.09 -6.86
N LEU A 519 -3.85 37.93 -7.86
CA LEU A 519 -3.76 39.37 -7.73
C LEU A 519 -4.76 39.79 -6.64
N SER A 520 -4.22 40.14 -5.48
CA SER A 520 -4.96 40.80 -4.41
C SER A 520 -5.47 42.14 -4.96
N ALA A 521 -6.78 42.24 -5.17
CA ALA A 521 -7.47 43.50 -5.39
C ALA A 521 -7.49 44.25 -4.06
N ALA A 522 -6.44 45.04 -3.80
CA ALA A 522 -6.50 46.15 -2.87
C ALA A 522 -6.64 47.43 -3.69
N THR A 523 -7.79 48.05 -3.51
CA THR A 523 -8.23 49.32 -4.08
C THR A 523 -7.32 50.46 -3.61
N GLU A 524 -6.55 51.05 -4.52
CA GLU A 524 -6.03 52.42 -4.35
C GLU A 524 -5.91 53.08 -5.73
N MET A 525 -6.60 54.22 -5.88
CA MET A 525 -6.68 55.04 -7.10
C MET A 525 -5.32 55.64 -7.48
N PRO A 526 -4.89 55.58 -8.75
CA PRO A 526 -3.79 56.40 -9.23
C PRO A 526 -4.25 57.50 -10.21
N ARG A 527 -3.73 58.71 -9.96
CA ARG A 527 -3.77 59.89 -10.83
C ARG A 527 -2.99 59.64 -12.14
N VAL A 528 -3.54 60.11 -13.25
CA VAL A 528 -2.92 60.28 -14.60
C VAL A 528 -2.04 61.54 -14.57
N PRO A 529 -0.86 61.72 -15.26
CA PRO A 529 -0.55 61.49 -16.71
C PRO A 529 0.95 61.15 -17.02
N PRO A 530 1.54 61.35 -18.23
CA PRO A 530 1.13 60.98 -19.60
C PRO A 530 2.18 60.14 -20.40
N LYS A 531 1.71 59.66 -21.56
CA LYS A 531 2.34 58.96 -22.70
C LYS A 531 3.77 59.40 -23.11
N ARG A 532 4.61 58.42 -23.49
CA ARG A 532 5.60 58.53 -24.58
C ARG A 532 5.72 57.25 -25.43
N ARG A 533 6.07 57.48 -26.69
CA ARG A 533 5.97 56.63 -27.89
C ARG A 533 7.10 55.59 -28.04
N GLY A 534 6.74 54.43 -28.60
CA GLY A 534 7.36 53.83 -29.80
C GLY A 534 8.77 53.19 -29.72
N SER A 535 8.85 51.90 -30.08
CA SER A 535 9.64 51.44 -31.24
C SER A 535 9.50 49.92 -31.46
N ARG A 536 9.37 49.56 -32.74
CA ARG A 536 9.43 48.20 -33.32
C ARG A 536 10.88 47.71 -33.38
N ILE A 537 11.13 46.41 -33.16
CA ILE A 537 12.10 45.59 -33.95
C ILE A 537 11.61 44.12 -33.96
N SER A 538 11.62 43.46 -35.13
CA SER A 538 11.34 42.03 -35.36
C SER A 538 12.64 41.23 -35.64
N PRO A 539 12.63 39.95 -36.09
CA PRO A 539 13.24 38.84 -35.37
C PRO A 539 14.57 38.36 -36.00
N ARG A 540 15.35 37.56 -35.25
CA ARG A 540 16.49 36.81 -35.81
C ARG A 540 16.36 35.31 -35.52
N ALA A 541 16.46 34.55 -36.61
CA ALA A 541 16.56 33.09 -36.66
C ALA A 541 18.03 32.62 -36.56
N CYS A 542 18.24 31.43 -36.01
CA CYS A 542 19.36 30.50 -36.24
C CYS A 542 19.02 29.21 -35.48
N SER A 543 18.76 28.06 -36.14
CA SER A 543 19.66 27.13 -36.85
C SER A 543 19.90 25.88 -36.00
N THR A 544 19.53 24.73 -36.56
CA THR A 544 19.70 23.36 -36.07
C THR A 544 21.16 22.91 -36.03
N PRO A 545 21.47 21.81 -35.32
CA PRO A 545 22.06 20.67 -36.03
C PRO A 545 21.60 19.27 -35.57
N GLY A 546 21.30 18.41 -36.56
CA GLY A 546 21.98 17.13 -36.85
C GLY A 546 22.13 16.01 -35.79
N ARG A 547 21.19 15.06 -35.83
CA ARG A 547 21.35 13.57 -35.99
C ARG A 547 22.38 12.78 -35.15
N ALA A 548 21.88 11.79 -34.39
CA ALA A 548 22.48 10.45 -34.29
C ALA A 548 21.45 9.39 -33.83
N SER A 549 21.30 8.34 -34.63
CA SER A 549 20.39 7.20 -34.46
C SER A 549 21.13 5.99 -33.89
N ARG A 550 20.55 5.30 -32.89
CA ARG A 550 20.91 3.93 -32.49
C ARG A 550 19.64 3.09 -32.35
N GLY A 551 19.56 2.03 -33.15
CA GLY A 551 18.46 1.07 -33.14
C GLY A 551 18.57 0.07 -31.99
N TYR A 552 17.42 -0.41 -31.53
CA TYR A 552 17.30 -1.53 -30.60
C TYR A 552 16.36 -2.59 -31.19
N ASN A 553 16.84 -3.83 -31.21
CA ASN A 553 16.12 -5.03 -31.61
C ASN A 553 15.03 -5.39 -30.59
N VAL A 554 13.87 -5.79 -31.10
CA VAL A 554 12.70 -6.24 -30.32
C VAL A 554 12.67 -7.77 -30.33
N HIS A 555 12.57 -8.40 -29.16
CA HIS A 555 12.20 -9.82 -29.00
C HIS A 555 10.71 -9.94 -28.62
N PRO A 556 10.02 -11.01 -29.04
CA PRO A 556 8.56 -11.13 -28.92
C PRO A 556 8.10 -11.57 -27.51
N PRO A 557 6.86 -11.26 -27.11
CA PRO A 557 6.35 -11.56 -25.76
C PRO A 557 5.86 -13.01 -25.64
N VAL A 558 6.19 -13.61 -24.50
CA VAL A 558 5.73 -14.94 -24.04
C VAL A 558 4.29 -14.85 -23.53
N GLN A 559 3.39 -15.66 -24.07
CA GLN A 559 2.01 -15.81 -23.59
C GLN A 559 1.98 -16.53 -22.23
N VAL A 560 1.21 -16.00 -21.27
CA VAL A 560 0.95 -16.67 -19.98
C VAL A 560 -0.54 -16.63 -19.66
N ASP A 561 -1.10 -17.83 -19.48
CA ASP A 561 -2.51 -18.16 -19.34
C ASP A 561 -3.18 -17.61 -18.05
N SER A 562 -4.40 -17.07 -18.19
CA SER A 562 -5.08 -16.20 -17.22
C SER A 562 -5.92 -16.92 -16.17
N LYS A 563 -6.05 -18.24 -16.23
CA LYS A 563 -7.01 -19.00 -15.40
C LYS A 563 -6.51 -19.44 -14.01
N SER A 564 -5.23 -19.22 -13.65
CA SER A 564 -4.66 -19.75 -12.39
C SER A 564 -4.66 -18.81 -11.17
N LYS A 565 -5.02 -17.52 -11.34
CA LYS A 565 -4.83 -16.49 -10.28
C LYS A 565 -5.97 -16.38 -9.25
N THR A 566 -7.20 -16.77 -9.59
CA THR A 566 -8.37 -16.57 -8.72
C THR A 566 -8.51 -17.60 -7.60
N ARG A 567 -7.85 -18.76 -7.67
CA ARG A 567 -8.01 -19.84 -6.68
C ARG A 567 -7.13 -19.74 -5.43
N ARG A 568 -6.04 -18.95 -5.44
CA ARG A 568 -5.03 -18.93 -4.35
C ARG A 568 -5.33 -17.99 -3.17
N TRP A 569 -6.43 -17.23 -3.22
CA TRP A 569 -6.73 -16.19 -2.22
C TRP A 569 -7.73 -16.61 -1.12
N ARG A 570 -8.36 -17.78 -1.23
CA ARG A 570 -9.41 -18.22 -0.29
C ARG A 570 -8.90 -18.92 0.98
N GLN A 571 -7.80 -19.67 0.90
CA GLN A 571 -7.35 -20.52 2.01
C GLN A 571 -6.92 -19.75 3.27
N PRO A 572 -6.14 -18.65 3.19
CA PRO A 572 -5.72 -17.91 4.38
C PRO A 572 -6.85 -17.20 5.14
N LEU A 573 -8.01 -17.01 4.49
CA LEU A 573 -9.20 -16.36 5.08
C LEU A 573 -9.99 -17.30 6.00
N LEU A 574 -10.01 -18.61 5.71
CA LEU A 574 -10.65 -19.60 6.57
C LEU A 574 -9.88 -19.74 7.88
N ASP A 575 -8.55 -19.72 7.81
CA ASP A 575 -7.67 -19.85 8.99
C ASP A 575 -7.77 -18.62 9.91
N HIS A 576 -7.94 -17.41 9.37
CA HIS A 576 -8.13 -16.21 10.19
C HIS A 576 -9.52 -16.17 10.86
N ARG A 577 -10.58 -16.59 10.16
CA ARG A 577 -11.95 -16.58 10.69
C ARG A 577 -12.09 -17.52 11.90
N LEU A 578 -11.51 -18.73 11.79
CA LEU A 578 -11.46 -19.71 12.87
C LEU A 578 -10.68 -19.21 14.11
N TYR A 579 -9.63 -18.40 13.89
CA TYR A 579 -8.84 -17.82 14.99
C TYR A 579 -9.60 -16.72 15.75
N THR A 580 -10.37 -15.87 15.05
CA THR A 580 -11.17 -14.80 15.66
C THR A 580 -12.40 -15.32 16.39
N GLU A 581 -13.05 -16.37 15.89
CA GLU A 581 -14.22 -16.96 16.54
C GLU A 581 -13.86 -17.76 17.80
N GLY A 582 -12.68 -18.41 17.83
CA GLY A 582 -12.18 -19.12 19.00
C GLY A 582 -11.82 -18.22 20.21
N PHE A 583 -11.55 -16.92 19.98
CA PHE A 583 -11.21 -15.98 21.04
C PHE A 583 -12.44 -15.43 21.77
N HIS A 584 -13.55 -15.22 21.07
CA HIS A 584 -14.80 -14.76 21.68
C HIS A 584 -15.49 -15.81 22.54
N ALA A 585 -15.34 -17.10 22.22
CA ALA A 585 -15.87 -18.20 23.04
C ALA A 585 -15.12 -18.36 24.38
N ARG A 586 -13.82 -18.04 24.44
CA ARG A 586 -12.99 -18.16 25.66
C ARG A 586 -13.10 -16.98 26.61
N SER A 587 -13.52 -15.80 26.14
CA SER A 587 -13.67 -14.61 27.01
C SER A 587 -14.99 -14.57 27.79
N GLN A 588 -15.98 -15.40 27.46
CA GLN A 588 -17.27 -15.45 28.19
C GLN A 588 -17.33 -16.53 29.29
N GLN A 589 -16.27 -17.32 29.51
CA GLN A 589 -16.27 -18.45 30.44
C GLN A 589 -15.44 -18.28 31.71
N LYS A 590 -15.01 -17.06 32.05
CA LYS A 590 -14.27 -16.79 33.31
C LYS A 590 -14.91 -15.67 34.13
N SER A 591 -16.00 -15.99 34.81
CA SER A 591 -16.43 -15.30 36.04
C SER A 591 -17.45 -16.13 36.82
N ALA A 592 -16.95 -17.05 37.65
CA ALA A 592 -17.69 -17.57 38.81
C ALA A 592 -16.65 -18.12 39.83
N PRO A 593 -16.59 -17.62 41.07
CA PRO A 593 -15.77 -18.21 42.11
C PRO A 593 -16.57 -19.31 42.83
N SER A 594 -16.07 -20.54 42.80
CA SER A 594 -16.55 -21.64 43.63
C SER A 594 -15.77 -21.67 44.95
N SER A 595 -16.46 -21.37 46.05
CA SER A 595 -16.01 -21.66 47.43
C SER A 595 -16.44 -23.09 47.82
N PRO A 596 -15.64 -23.87 48.55
CA PRO A 596 -16.08 -25.15 49.09
C PRO A 596 -16.75 -24.99 50.48
N ALA A 597 -17.68 -25.90 50.71
CA ALA A 597 -18.61 -25.98 51.83
C ALA A 597 -17.96 -26.10 53.22
N ASN A 598 -18.63 -25.53 54.22
CA ASN A 598 -18.88 -26.23 55.49
C ASN A 598 -20.17 -25.72 56.11
N ALA A 599 -21.11 -26.66 56.30
CA ALA A 599 -22.35 -26.50 57.04
C ALA A 599 -22.20 -27.27 58.36
N ALA A 600 -22.36 -26.58 59.49
CA ALA A 600 -22.81 -27.06 60.80
C ALA A 600 -22.57 -25.91 61.80
N ALA A 601 -23.57 -25.10 62.12
CA ALA A 601 -24.58 -25.35 63.15
C ALA A 601 -24.24 -24.62 64.48
N TRP A 602 -25.29 -24.08 65.09
CA TRP A 602 -25.43 -23.60 66.48
C TRP A 602 -25.31 -22.10 66.77
N ARG A 603 -26.53 -21.52 66.85
CA ARG A 603 -27.06 -20.42 67.68
C ARG A 603 -26.98 -19.00 67.17
#